data_AF-A0A194RL72-F1
#
_entry.id   AF-A0A194RL72-F1
#
_cell.length_a   1.000
_cell.length_b   1.000
_cell.length_c   1.000
_cell.angle_alpha   90.00
_cell.angle_beta   90.00
_cell.angle_gamma   90.00
#
_symmetry.space_group_name_H-M   'P 1'
#
loop_
_entity.id
_entity.type
_entity.pdbx_description
1 polymer ?
#
loop_
_entity_poly.entity_id
_entity_poly.type
_entity_poly.pdbx_seq_one_letter_code
_entity_poly.pdbx_strand_id
1 'polypeptide(L)'
;MVSIYFCDFGDLALFAMKDLRPVPASVPLARSLPPQAIKGRLFDVCPLYQDWTVEDCIRFQELCVEQQFVGICKEVSKDPLNPNEPLLILDLIDTSTDEDIYLNKQLVAEGRARLASNT
;
A
#
# COMPACT_ATOMS: atom_id res chain seq x y z
N MET A 1 18.10 18.56 -9.18
CA MET A 1 17.50 17.51 -8.32
C MET A 1 16.75 16.56 -9.23
N VAL A 2 16.71 15.28 -8.90
CA VAL A 2 15.94 14.25 -9.62
C VAL A 2 15.06 13.52 -8.61
N SER A 3 13.82 13.23 -9.01
CA SER A 3 12.89 12.42 -8.23
C SER A 3 13.21 10.94 -8.41
N ILE A 4 13.41 10.24 -7.31
CA ILE A 4 13.75 8.82 -7.26
C ILE A 4 12.60 8.09 -6.59
N TYR A 5 12.12 7.03 -7.25
CA TYR A 5 11.19 6.07 -6.69
C TYR A 5 11.95 4.86 -6.16
N PHE A 6 11.85 4.59 -4.87
CA PHE A 6 12.43 3.41 -4.27
C PHE A 6 11.51 2.20 -4.51
N CYS A 7 11.76 1.45 -5.58
CA CYS A 7 10.86 0.38 -6.04
C CYS A 7 10.64 -0.77 -5.04
N ASP A 8 11.49 -0.89 -4.01
CA ASP A 8 11.37 -1.92 -2.97
C ASP A 8 10.65 -1.41 -1.70
N PHE A 9 10.38 -0.10 -1.59
CA PHE A 9 9.75 0.53 -0.42
C PHE A 9 8.49 1.33 -0.78
N GLY A 10 8.41 1.87 -2.01
CA GLY A 10 7.27 2.60 -2.53
C GLY A 10 7.31 4.12 -2.29
N ASP A 11 8.34 4.65 -1.64
CA ASP A 11 8.49 6.07 -1.35
C ASP A 11 9.24 6.85 -2.45
N LEU A 12 9.05 8.17 -2.44
CA LEU A 12 9.67 9.12 -3.36
C LEU A 12 10.59 10.07 -2.59
N ALA A 13 11.78 10.31 -3.13
CA ALA A 13 12.71 11.29 -2.58
C ALA A 13 13.44 12.07 -3.67
N LEU A 14 13.92 13.26 -3.31
CA LEU A 14 14.67 14.14 -4.20
C LEU A 14 16.16 14.06 -3.88
N PHE A 15 16.98 13.72 -4.88
CA PHE A 15 18.44 13.66 -4.76
C PHE A 15 19.14 14.58 -5.76
N ALA A 16 20.36 14.99 -5.45
CA ALA A 16 21.23 15.60 -6.44
C ALA A 16 21.88 14.51 -7.30
N MET A 17 22.17 14.82 -8.57
CA MET A 17 22.76 13.84 -9.50
C MET A 17 24.09 13.27 -9.00
N LYS A 18 24.86 14.05 -8.25
CA LYS A 18 26.15 13.64 -7.66
C LYS A 18 26.01 12.56 -6.57
N ASP A 19 24.82 12.41 -5.99
CA ASP A 19 24.53 11.41 -4.95
C ASP A 19 24.00 10.10 -5.56
N LEU A 20 23.81 10.06 -6.88
CA LEU A 20 23.35 8.89 -7.62
C LEU A 20 24.54 8.13 -8.22
N ARG A 21 24.39 6.80 -8.31
CA ARG A 21 25.34 5.93 -9.00
C ARG A 21 24.59 4.91 -9.86
N PRO A 22 25.13 4.50 -11.02
CA PRO A 22 24.60 3.37 -11.76
C PRO A 22 24.59 2.11 -10.89
N VAL A 23 23.54 1.29 -11.00
CA VAL A 23 23.47 0.00 -10.30
C VAL A 23 24.59 -0.90 -10.82
N PRO A 24 25.57 -1.29 -9.97
CA PRO A 24 26.74 -2.05 -10.43
C PRO A 24 26.34 -3.41 -10.98
N ALA A 25 27.01 -3.86 -12.06
CA ALA A 25 26.77 -5.18 -12.65
C ALA A 25 27.10 -6.35 -11.70
N SER A 26 27.98 -6.12 -10.72
CA SER A 26 28.36 -7.08 -9.69
C SER A 26 27.30 -7.32 -8.61
N VAL A 27 26.18 -6.58 -8.62
CA VAL A 27 25.07 -6.74 -7.68
C VAL A 27 23.88 -7.38 -8.43
N PRO A 28 23.92 -8.70 -8.69
CA PRO A 28 22.91 -9.35 -9.53
C PRO A 28 21.50 -9.21 -8.97
N LEU A 29 21.34 -9.30 -7.64
CA LEU A 29 20.02 -9.16 -6.99
C LEU A 29 19.37 -7.79 -7.29
N ALA A 30 20.13 -6.70 -7.25
CA ALA A 30 19.61 -5.36 -7.58
C ALA A 30 19.24 -5.17 -9.06
N ARG A 31 19.54 -6.16 -9.92
CA ARG A 31 19.24 -6.13 -11.36
C ARG A 31 18.23 -7.18 -11.78
N SER A 32 18.06 -8.26 -11.02
CA SER A 32 17.20 -9.38 -11.36
C SER A 32 16.00 -9.55 -10.43
N LEU A 33 16.07 -9.03 -9.19
CA LEU A 33 14.94 -9.09 -8.28
C LEU A 33 13.84 -8.14 -8.78
N PRO A 34 12.58 -8.61 -8.91
CA PRO A 34 11.46 -7.70 -9.18
C PRO A 34 11.32 -6.67 -8.06
N PRO A 35 10.79 -5.46 -8.33
CA PRO A 35 10.39 -4.51 -7.29
C PRO A 35 9.58 -5.19 -6.18
N GLN A 36 9.99 -4.98 -4.93
CA GLN A 36 9.36 -5.65 -3.77
C GLN A 36 8.16 -4.87 -3.20
N ALA A 37 8.06 -3.56 -3.44
CA ALA A 37 6.88 -2.79 -3.03
C ALA A 37 5.79 -2.91 -4.09
N ILE A 38 4.73 -3.65 -3.76
CA ILE A 38 3.55 -3.81 -4.60
C ILE A 38 2.45 -2.88 -4.08
N LYS A 39 1.85 -2.08 -4.97
CA LYS A 39 0.73 -1.21 -4.58
C LYS A 39 -0.47 -2.04 -4.17
N GLY A 40 -1.09 -1.65 -3.06
CA GLY A 40 -2.28 -2.29 -2.52
C GLY A 40 -3.38 -1.29 -2.19
N ARG A 41 -4.63 -1.75 -2.22
CA ARG A 41 -5.78 -1.07 -1.60
C ARG A 41 -6.62 -2.08 -0.83
N LEU A 42 -7.30 -1.60 0.23
CA LEU A 42 -8.26 -2.42 0.95
C LEU A 42 -9.46 -2.78 0.06
N PHE A 43 -9.90 -4.03 0.15
CA PHE A 43 -11.09 -4.52 -0.52
C PHE A 43 -12.36 -4.02 0.19
N ASP A 44 -13.38 -3.73 -0.62
CA ASP A 44 -14.74 -3.41 -0.19
C ASP A 44 -14.85 -2.29 0.86
N VAL A 45 -14.06 -1.23 0.70
CA VAL A 45 -14.12 -0.07 1.59
C VAL A 45 -13.91 1.23 0.84
N CYS A 46 -14.70 2.24 1.18
CA CYS A 46 -14.67 3.56 0.58
C CYS A 46 -14.76 4.64 1.68
N PRO A 47 -14.25 5.85 1.42
CA PRO A 47 -14.45 6.98 2.32
C PRO A 47 -15.95 7.28 2.49
N LEU A 48 -16.31 7.92 3.61
CA LEU A 48 -17.69 8.33 3.86
C LEU A 48 -18.21 9.37 2.86
N TYR A 49 -17.31 10.25 2.40
CA TYR A 49 -17.61 11.34 1.48
C TYR A 49 -16.89 11.11 0.14
N GLN A 50 -16.24 12.14 -0.41
CA GLN A 50 -15.55 12.07 -1.69
C GLN A 50 -14.16 11.43 -1.56
N ASP A 51 -13.38 11.85 -0.55
CA ASP A 51 -11.99 11.44 -0.34
C ASP A 51 -11.77 10.99 1.11
N TRP A 52 -10.67 10.26 1.34
CA TRP A 52 -10.20 9.93 2.68
C TRP A 52 -9.73 11.20 3.39
N THR A 53 -10.18 11.40 4.63
CA THR A 53 -9.70 12.54 5.43
C THR A 53 -8.26 12.31 5.88
N VAL A 54 -7.60 13.38 6.34
CA VAL A 54 -6.24 13.26 6.91
C VAL A 54 -6.28 12.38 8.16
N GLU A 55 -7.31 12.53 8.98
CA GLU A 55 -7.54 11.75 10.19
C GLU A 55 -7.72 10.26 9.89
N ASP A 56 -8.39 9.91 8.78
CA ASP A 56 -8.55 8.51 8.36
C ASP A 56 -7.23 7.92 7.86
N CYS A 57 -6.43 8.71 7.13
CA CYS A 57 -5.10 8.30 6.69
C CYS A 57 -4.17 8.05 7.88
N ILE A 58 -4.15 8.97 8.87
CA ILE A 58 -3.35 8.82 10.09
C ILE A 58 -3.79 7.57 10.85
N ARG A 59 -5.11 7.37 11.02
CA ARG A 59 -5.61 6.18 11.71
C ARG A 59 -5.20 4.89 11.01
N PHE A 60 -5.32 4.84 9.69
CA PHE A 60 -4.90 3.66 8.92
C PHE A 60 -3.39 3.40 9.05
N GLN A 61 -2.59 4.47 9.09
CA GLN A 61 -1.15 4.38 9.36
C GLN A 61 -0.86 3.80 10.75
N GLU A 62 -1.54 4.29 11.80
CA GLU A 62 -1.40 3.75 13.16
C GLU A 62 -1.76 2.26 13.25
N LEU A 63 -2.72 1.81 12.44
CA LEU A 63 -3.08 0.39 12.38
C LEU A 63 -2.01 -0.45 11.68
N CYS A 64 -1.35 0.08 10.64
CA CYS A 64 -0.52 -0.73 9.74
C CYS A 64 1.00 -0.66 9.99
N VAL A 65 1.51 0.46 10.50
CA VAL A 65 2.96 0.68 10.59
C VAL A 65 3.60 -0.29 11.57
N GLU A 66 4.72 -0.89 11.16
CA GLU A 66 5.48 -1.89 11.92
C GLU A 66 4.73 -3.19 12.24
N GLN A 67 3.56 -3.40 11.64
CA GLN A 67 2.73 -4.59 11.85
C GLN A 67 2.80 -5.58 10.69
N GLN A 68 2.50 -6.84 10.98
CA GLN A 68 2.42 -7.93 9.99
C GLN A 68 0.97 -8.40 9.86
N PHE A 69 0.52 -8.53 8.62
CA PHE A 69 -0.85 -8.92 8.30
C PHE A 69 -0.89 -10.11 7.37
N VAL A 70 -1.98 -10.85 7.42
CA VAL A 70 -2.36 -11.77 6.35
C VAL A 70 -3.13 -10.99 5.30
N GLY A 71 -2.65 -11.03 4.05
CA GLY A 71 -3.32 -10.43 2.90
C GLY A 71 -4.01 -11.50 2.04
N ILE A 72 -5.32 -11.38 1.82
CA ILE A 72 -6.05 -12.21 0.86
C ILE A 72 -6.28 -11.39 -0.41
N CYS A 73 -5.67 -11.80 -1.52
CA CYS A 73 -5.85 -11.13 -2.80
C CYS A 73 -7.22 -11.44 -3.40
N LYS A 74 -8.07 -10.41 -3.47
CA LYS A 74 -9.44 -10.50 -4.01
C LYS A 74 -9.47 -10.19 -5.50
N GLU A 75 -8.67 -9.21 -5.92
CA GLU A 75 -8.58 -8.78 -7.31
C GLU A 75 -7.19 -8.21 -7.61
N VAL A 76 -6.72 -8.40 -8.84
CA VAL A 76 -5.56 -7.68 -9.39
C VAL A 76 -6.07 -6.74 -10.46
N SER A 77 -5.90 -5.44 -10.22
CA SER A 77 -6.32 -4.37 -11.12
C SER A 77 -5.10 -3.65 -11.71
N LYS A 78 -5.32 -2.74 -12.66
CA LYS A 78 -4.27 -1.83 -13.14
C LYS A 78 -4.24 -0.60 -12.23
N ASP A 79 -3.05 -0.16 -11.83
CA ASP A 79 -2.92 1.09 -11.10
C ASP A 79 -3.42 2.27 -11.97
N PRO A 80 -4.39 3.08 -11.49
CA PRO A 80 -4.87 4.26 -12.21
C PRO A 80 -3.77 5.28 -12.56
N LEU A 81 -2.72 5.35 -11.76
CA LEU A 81 -1.61 6.30 -11.95
C LEU A 81 -0.48 5.73 -12.83
N ASN A 82 -0.29 4.41 -12.80
CA ASN A 82 0.67 3.71 -13.66
C ASN A 82 0.07 2.40 -14.19
N PRO A 83 -0.61 2.40 -15.35
CA PRO A 83 -1.30 1.22 -15.88
C PRO A 83 -0.42 -0.01 -16.18
N ASN A 84 0.90 0.14 -16.12
CA ASN A 84 1.87 -0.95 -16.28
C ASN A 84 2.19 -1.67 -14.95
N GLU A 85 1.78 -1.10 -13.81
CA GLU A 85 1.94 -1.71 -12.50
C GLU A 85 0.63 -2.36 -12.02
N PRO A 86 0.72 -3.54 -11.38
CA PRO A 86 -0.44 -4.15 -10.76
C PRO A 86 -0.84 -3.38 -9.49
N LEU A 87 -2.14 -3.23 -9.28
CA LEU A 87 -2.73 -2.78 -8.02
C LEU A 87 -3.49 -3.94 -7.40
N LEU A 88 -2.98 -4.44 -6.27
CA LEU A 88 -3.61 -5.51 -5.51
C LEU A 88 -4.78 -4.96 -4.69
N ILE A 89 -5.90 -5.65 -4.73
CA ILE A 89 -7.08 -5.34 -3.93
C ILE A 89 -7.23 -6.47 -2.93
N LEU A 90 -7.05 -6.15 -1.65
CA LEU A 90 -6.77 -7.13 -0.62
C LEU A 90 -7.73 -6.99 0.56
N ASP A 91 -8.18 -8.12 1.13
CA ASP A 91 -8.53 -8.12 2.55
C ASP A 91 -7.21 -8.13 3.33
N LEU A 92 -7.04 -7.17 4.24
CA LEU A 92 -5.89 -7.09 5.14
C LEU A 92 -6.35 -7.43 6.55
N ILE A 93 -5.77 -8.48 7.12
CA ILE A 93 -6.25 -9.13 8.33
C ILE A 93 -5.13 -9.14 9.38
N ASP A 94 -5.39 -8.51 10.52
CA ASP A 94 -4.56 -8.65 11.71
C ASP A 94 -4.91 -9.97 12.39
N THR A 95 -3.90 -10.83 12.51
CA THR A 95 -4.00 -12.18 13.11
C THR A 95 -3.10 -12.28 14.34
N SER A 96 -2.66 -11.14 14.89
CA SER A 96 -1.81 -11.08 16.09
C SER A 96 -2.58 -11.28 17.40
N THR A 97 -3.92 -11.26 17.35
CA THR A 97 -4.80 -11.50 18.49
C THR A 97 -5.52 -12.85 18.36
N ASP A 98 -6.28 -13.26 19.38
CA ASP A 98 -7.08 -14.49 19.32
C ASP A 98 -8.22 -14.43 18.28
N GLU A 99 -8.59 -13.22 17.85
CA GLU A 99 -9.62 -12.98 16.84
C GLU A 99 -9.02 -12.29 15.60
N ASP A 100 -9.47 -12.70 14.42
CA ASP A 100 -9.05 -12.10 13.15
C ASP A 100 -9.71 -10.72 12.97
N ILE A 101 -8.90 -9.66 12.93
CA ILE A 101 -9.39 -8.29 12.75
C ILE A 101 -9.19 -7.87 11.30
N TYR A 102 -10.30 -7.70 10.58
CA TYR A 102 -10.31 -7.20 9.21
C TYR A 102 -10.27 -5.68 9.19
N LEU A 103 -9.20 -5.09 8.62
CA LEU A 103 -8.97 -3.64 8.69
C LEU A 103 -10.07 -2.84 7.98
N ASN A 104 -10.64 -3.34 6.87
CA ASN A 104 -11.79 -2.69 6.23
C ASN A 104 -13.00 -2.59 7.17
N LYS A 105 -13.34 -3.67 7.88
CA LYS A 105 -14.44 -3.70 8.86
C LYS A 105 -14.15 -2.81 10.06
N GLN A 106 -12.90 -2.78 10.53
CA GLN A 106 -12.50 -1.91 11.63
C GLN A 106 -12.70 -0.43 11.29
N LEU A 107 -12.29 0.01 10.10
CA LEU A 107 -12.52 1.39 9.65
C LEU A 107 -14.01 1.74 9.57
N VAL A 108 -14.86 0.80 9.15
CA VAL A 108 -16.32 0.97 9.15
C VAL A 108 -16.88 1.06 10.58
N ALA A 109 -16.44 0.18 11.47
CA ALA A 109 -16.87 0.16 12.87
C ALA A 109 -16.45 1.43 13.64
N GLU A 110 -15.29 2.00 13.29
CA GLU A 110 -14.81 3.29 13.81
C GLU A 110 -15.55 4.50 13.21
N GLY A 111 -16.49 4.28 12.28
CA GLY A 111 -17.25 5.35 11.64
C GLY A 111 -16.39 6.22 10.72
N ARG A 112 -15.38 5.64 10.08
CA ARG A 112 -14.44 6.31 9.16
C ARG A 112 -14.66 5.96 7.70
N ALA A 113 -15.33 4.84 7.46
CA ALA A 113 -15.55 4.30 6.14
C ALA A 113 -16.92 3.65 6.00
N ARG A 114 -17.27 3.31 4.78
CA ARG A 114 -18.44 2.49 4.43
C ARG A 114 -18.03 1.36 3.48
N LEU A 115 -18.77 0.26 3.52
CA LEU A 115 -18.56 -0.82 2.55
C LEU A 115 -18.93 -0.35 1.15
N ALA A 116 -18.13 -0.76 0.17
CA ALA A 116 -18.36 -0.39 -1.23
C ALA A 116 -19.58 -1.13 -1.80
N SER A 117 -19.82 -2.37 -1.35
CA SER A 117 -20.98 -3.20 -1.71
C SER A 117 -22.33 -2.62 -1.29
N ASN A 118 -22.36 -1.60 -0.42
CA ASN A 118 -23.56 -0.91 0.03
C ASN A 118 -23.89 0.36 -0.80
N THR A 119 -23.22 0.53 -1.95
CA THR A 119 -23.46 1.61 -2.93
C THR A 119 -23.89 1.05 -4.26
#